data_AF-A0A3D4TIV4-F1
#
_entry.id   AF-A0A3D4TIV4-F1
#
_cell.length_a   1.000
_cell.length_b   1.000
_cell.length_c   1.000
_cell.angle_alpha   90.00
_cell.angle_beta   90.00
_cell.angle_gamma   90.00
#
_symmetry.space_group_name_H-M   'P 1'
#
loop_
_entity.id
_entity.type
_entity.pdbx_description
1 polymer ?
#
loop_
_entity_poly.entity_id
_entity_poly.type
_entity_poly.pdbx_seq_one_letter_code
_entity_poly.pdbx_strand_id
1 'polypeptide(L)'
;FNELISGVRTDLAVMIFGDDFSQLQKVADQVALKLRAVDGAADVRVEQISGLPTLNVAIDHVAAAQYGLTAADVSDALSTGIGGTAAGKIFEGDRRFNVVVRLDDASRNDPDQLASLPIATPSGLVIPLSSVARITVSEGPNQISRNNGSR
;
A
#
# COMPACT_ATOMS: atom_id res chain seq x y z
N PHE A 1 5.16 16.23 -28.21
CA PHE A 1 5.52 17.03 -27.02
C PHE A 1 4.23 17.33 -26.26
N ASN A 2 3.85 16.45 -25.33
CA ASN A 2 2.70 16.68 -24.45
C ASN A 2 2.94 15.89 -23.14
N GLU A 3 2.97 16.62 -22.03
CA GLU A 3 3.35 16.19 -20.69
C GLU A 3 2.18 15.52 -19.96
N LEU A 4 1.93 14.24 -20.23
CA LEU A 4 0.78 13.53 -19.62
C LEU A 4 1.15 12.28 -18.80
N ILE A 5 2.41 12.13 -18.37
CA ILE A 5 2.81 10.94 -17.60
C ILE A 5 2.99 11.19 -16.09
N SER A 6 2.96 12.44 -15.59
CA SER A 6 3.22 12.71 -14.16
C SER A 6 2.20 13.59 -13.43
N GLY A 7 1.11 14.02 -14.06
CA GLY A 7 0.01 14.71 -13.35
C GLY A 7 0.35 16.08 -12.73
N VAL A 8 1.54 16.63 -12.94
CA VAL A 8 1.88 18.01 -12.56
C VAL A 8 2.20 18.79 -13.82
N ARG A 9 1.41 19.85 -14.05
CA ARG A 9 1.60 20.79 -15.16
C ARG A 9 2.74 21.74 -14.76
N THR A 10 3.95 21.46 -15.22
CA THR A 10 5.15 22.28 -14.93
C THR A 10 5.93 22.52 -16.20
N ASP A 11 6.24 23.78 -16.49
CA ASP A 11 7.01 24.16 -17.69
C ASP A 11 8.47 23.66 -17.66
N LEU A 12 9.01 23.39 -16.46
CA LEU A 12 10.36 22.89 -16.22
C LEU A 12 10.37 21.89 -15.06
N ALA A 13 11.14 20.82 -15.20
CA ALA A 13 11.32 19.80 -14.17
C ALA A 13 12.82 19.52 -13.93
N VAL A 14 13.20 19.32 -12.66
CA VAL A 14 14.54 18.87 -12.27
C VAL A 14 14.42 17.45 -11.74
N MET A 15 15.07 16.50 -12.42
CA MET A 15 15.09 15.09 -12.02
C MET A 15 16.39 14.78 -11.28
N ILE A 16 16.28 14.10 -10.13
CA ILE A 16 17.41 13.67 -9.31
C ILE A 16 17.35 12.15 -9.25
N PHE A 17 18.44 11.48 -9.63
CA PHE A 17 18.53 10.02 -9.73
C PHE A 17 19.45 9.44 -8.66
N GLY A 18 19.11 8.26 -8.15
CA GLY A 18 19.91 7.55 -7.17
C GLY A 18 19.13 6.44 -6.46
N ASP A 19 19.83 5.71 -5.59
CA ASP A 19 19.25 4.50 -4.96
C ASP A 19 18.66 4.76 -3.57
N ASP A 20 19.05 5.85 -2.90
CA ASP A 20 18.61 6.19 -1.54
C ASP A 20 17.59 7.32 -1.55
N PHE A 21 16.32 6.98 -1.32
CA PHE A 21 15.21 7.95 -1.27
C PHE A 21 15.40 9.05 -0.22
N SER A 22 16.04 8.76 0.92
CA SER A 22 16.29 9.75 1.96
C SER A 22 17.32 10.79 1.51
N GLN A 23 18.32 10.34 0.74
CA GLN A 23 19.31 11.22 0.13
C GLN A 23 18.69 12.03 -1.01
N LEU A 24 17.91 11.38 -1.88
CA LEU A 24 17.22 12.06 -2.99
C LEU A 24 16.28 13.16 -2.48
N GLN A 25 15.49 12.88 -1.43
CA GLN A 25 14.62 13.88 -0.81
C GLN A 25 15.41 15.09 -0.30
N LYS A 26 16.51 14.87 0.43
CA LYS A 26 17.37 15.96 0.93
C LYS A 26 17.93 16.81 -0.21
N VAL A 27 18.40 16.19 -1.28
CA VAL A 27 18.93 16.91 -2.45
C VAL A 27 17.80 17.67 -3.16
N ALA A 28 16.63 17.07 -3.31
CA ALA A 28 15.46 17.72 -3.90
C ALA A 28 15.04 18.97 -3.12
N ASP A 29 15.02 18.89 -1.79
CA ASP A 29 14.69 20.03 -0.92
C ASP A 29 15.74 21.15 -1.04
N GLN A 30 17.02 20.81 -1.13
CA GLN A 30 18.10 21.78 -1.35
C GLN A 30 18.00 22.46 -2.72
N VAL A 31 17.70 21.70 -3.76
CA VAL A 31 17.50 22.23 -5.11
C VAL A 31 16.28 23.15 -5.15
N ALA A 32 15.16 22.73 -4.56
CA ALA A 32 13.96 23.54 -4.49
C ALA A 32 14.18 24.86 -3.72
N LEU A 33 14.95 24.83 -2.63
CA LEU A 33 15.32 26.04 -1.90
C LEU A 33 16.07 27.04 -2.78
N LYS A 34 17.02 26.54 -3.60
CA LYS A 34 17.78 27.39 -4.54
C LYS A 34 16.90 27.91 -5.67
N LEU A 35 16.04 27.07 -6.24
CA LEU A 35 15.14 27.47 -7.32
C LEU A 35 14.12 28.52 -6.88
N ARG A 36 13.62 28.46 -5.65
CA ARG A 36 12.73 29.48 -5.08
C ARG A 36 13.36 30.87 -4.97
N ALA A 37 14.69 30.95 -4.95
CA ALA A 37 15.42 32.21 -4.91
C ALA A 37 15.71 32.79 -6.31
N VAL A 38 15.38 32.08 -7.38
CA VAL A 38 15.57 32.55 -8.76
C VAL A 38 14.40 33.45 -9.15
N ASP A 39 14.71 34.64 -9.68
CA ASP A 39 13.69 35.57 -10.13
C ASP A 39 12.88 34.97 -11.30
N GLY A 40 11.55 35.06 -11.21
CA GLY A 40 10.62 34.40 -12.13
C GLY A 40 10.28 32.94 -11.83
N ALA A 41 10.87 32.31 -10.80
CA ALA A 41 10.48 30.96 -10.39
C ALA A 41 9.17 30.99 -9.57
N ALA A 42 8.07 30.52 -10.17
CA ALA A 42 6.78 30.34 -9.50
C ALA A 42 6.53 28.85 -9.18
N ASP A 43 5.78 28.58 -8.11
CA ASP A 43 5.25 27.25 -7.77
C ASP A 43 6.26 26.09 -7.68
N VAL A 44 7.49 26.36 -7.21
CA VAL A 44 8.52 25.31 -7.00
C VAL A 44 8.06 24.30 -5.94
N ARG A 45 7.68 23.10 -6.38
CA ARG A 45 7.28 21.96 -5.55
C ARG A 45 8.29 20.81 -5.66
N VAL A 46 8.52 20.15 -4.54
CA VAL A 46 9.23 18.86 -4.50
C VAL A 46 8.15 17.78 -4.45
N GLU A 47 8.26 16.78 -5.33
CA GLU A 47 7.39 15.62 -5.28
C GLU A 47 7.70 14.82 -4.01
N GLN A 48 6.67 14.59 -3.18
CA GLN A 48 6.83 13.86 -1.94
C GLN A 48 6.83 12.36 -2.21
N ILE A 49 7.98 11.72 -1.98
CA ILE A 49 8.20 10.31 -2.34
C ILE A 49 7.73 9.36 -1.22
N SER A 50 7.51 9.84 0.01
CA SER A 50 7.18 9.04 1.20
C SER A 50 5.99 9.59 1.99
N GLY A 51 5.51 8.82 2.98
CA GLY A 51 4.50 9.29 3.94
C GLY A 51 3.10 8.73 3.73
N LEU A 52 2.94 7.68 2.91
CA LEU A 52 1.72 6.89 2.92
C LEU A 52 1.87 5.77 3.96
N PRO A 53 1.04 5.74 5.03
CA PRO A 53 1.06 4.64 5.96
C PRO A 53 0.62 3.36 5.24
N THR A 54 1.47 2.35 5.33
CA THR A 54 1.25 1.01 4.79
C THR A 54 1.16 0.02 5.94
N LEU A 55 0.26 -0.95 5.82
CA LEU A 55 0.18 -2.08 6.74
C LEU A 55 1.03 -3.22 6.18
N ASN A 56 2.06 -3.60 6.92
CA ASN A 56 2.89 -4.75 6.58
C ASN A 56 2.49 -5.94 7.45
N VAL A 57 2.14 -7.06 6.82
CA VAL A 57 1.76 -8.31 7.48
C VAL A 57 2.87 -9.33 7.25
N ALA A 58 3.68 -9.54 8.28
CA ALA A 58 4.77 -10.51 8.26
C ALA A 58 4.28 -11.85 8.82
N ILE A 59 4.18 -12.87 7.96
CA ILE A 59 3.75 -14.21 8.34
C ILE A 59 4.83 -14.90 9.19
N ASP A 60 4.46 -15.43 10.34
CA ASP A 60 5.30 -16.31 11.14
C ASP A 60 5.11 -17.75 10.64
N HIS A 61 6.06 -18.20 9.83
CA HIS A 61 6.03 -19.54 9.25
C HIS A 61 6.06 -20.66 10.30
N VAL A 62 6.73 -20.44 11.44
CA VAL A 62 6.85 -21.44 12.50
C VAL A 62 5.53 -21.56 13.26
N ALA A 63 4.89 -20.42 13.56
CA ALA A 63 3.58 -20.43 14.19
C ALA A 63 2.50 -20.98 13.25
N ALA A 64 2.49 -20.58 11.97
CA ALA A 64 1.56 -21.09 10.97
C ALA A 64 1.65 -22.61 10.82
N ALA A 65 2.87 -23.17 10.78
CA ALA A 65 3.08 -24.60 10.67
C ALA A 65 2.54 -25.40 11.87
N GLN A 66 2.55 -24.83 13.08
CA GLN A 66 1.95 -25.47 14.26
C GLN A 66 0.43 -25.66 14.14
N TYR A 67 -0.22 -24.80 13.36
CA TYR A 67 -1.64 -24.88 13.04
C TYR A 67 -1.91 -25.58 11.70
N GLY A 68 -0.89 -26.13 11.04
CA GLY A 68 -1.01 -26.78 9.74
C GLY A 68 -1.28 -25.82 8.58
N LEU A 69 -1.00 -24.53 8.74
CA LEU A 69 -1.21 -23.50 7.73
C LEU A 69 0.06 -23.25 6.93
N THR A 70 -0.10 -23.07 5.62
CA THR A 70 0.94 -22.53 4.74
C THR A 70 0.87 -21.00 4.68
N ALA A 71 1.94 -20.36 4.20
CA ALA A 71 1.92 -18.92 3.95
C ALA A 71 0.88 -18.52 2.88
N ALA A 72 0.56 -19.43 1.96
CA ALA A 72 -0.50 -19.22 0.97
C ALA A 72 -1.88 -19.18 1.64
N ASP A 73 -2.17 -20.12 2.55
CA ASP A 73 -3.44 -20.16 3.28
C ASP A 73 -3.67 -18.87 4.10
N VAL A 74 -2.62 -18.39 4.77
CA VAL A 74 -2.66 -17.12 5.53
C VAL A 74 -2.86 -15.93 4.59
N SER A 75 -2.18 -15.90 3.44
CA SER A 75 -2.32 -14.82 2.45
C SER A 75 -3.71 -14.81 1.80
N ASP A 76 -4.29 -15.97 1.53
CA ASP A 76 -5.63 -16.11 0.95
C ASP A 76 -6.71 -15.69 1.95
N ALA A 77 -6.57 -16.06 3.23
CA ALA A 77 -7.44 -15.61 4.31
C ALA A 77 -7.39 -14.08 4.46
N LEU A 78 -6.18 -13.49 4.42
CA LEU A 78 -5.98 -12.04 4.48
C LEU A 78 -6.60 -11.33 3.27
N SER A 79 -6.36 -11.84 2.06
CA SER A 79 -6.91 -11.31 0.81
C SER A 79 -8.45 -11.31 0.81
N THR A 80 -9.04 -12.41 1.30
CA THR A 80 -10.49 -12.56 1.43
C THR A 80 -11.07 -11.62 2.50
N GLY A 81 -10.38 -11.46 3.63
CA GLY A 81 -10.80 -10.58 4.72
C GLY A 81 -10.72 -9.08 4.36
N ILE A 82 -9.66 -8.67 3.65
CA ILE A 82 -9.45 -7.27 3.24
C ILE A 82 -10.29 -6.91 2.00
N GLY A 83 -10.32 -7.80 1.01
CA GLY A 83 -11.08 -7.62 -0.24
C GLY A 83 -12.59 -7.76 -0.06
N GLY A 84 -13.02 -8.38 1.05
CA GLY A 84 -14.40 -8.76 1.30
C GLY A 84 -14.76 -10.07 0.58
N THR A 85 -15.70 -10.82 1.16
CA THR A 85 -16.20 -12.07 0.58
C THR A 85 -17.46 -11.80 -0.24
N ALA A 86 -17.54 -12.30 -1.47
CA ALA A 86 -18.76 -12.27 -2.25
C ALA A 86 -19.83 -13.17 -1.58
N ALA A 87 -20.82 -12.56 -0.94
CA ALA A 87 -21.91 -13.24 -0.25
C ALA A 87 -23.04 -13.70 -1.19
N GLY A 88 -23.06 -13.19 -2.43
CA GLY A 88 -24.08 -13.57 -3.41
C GLY A 88 -24.03 -12.72 -4.68
N LYS A 89 -24.99 -12.96 -5.59
CA LYS A 89 -25.19 -12.16 -6.81
C LYS A 89 -26.62 -11.64 -6.82
N ILE A 90 -26.78 -10.34 -7.04
CA ILE A 90 -28.08 -9.72 -7.31
C ILE A 90 -28.22 -9.54 -8.82
N PHE A 91 -29.39 -9.90 -9.32
CA PHE A 91 -29.78 -9.72 -10.71
C PHE A 91 -30.75 -8.54 -10.80
N GLU A 92 -30.44 -7.57 -11.64
CA GLU A 92 -31.33 -6.45 -11.96
C GLU A 92 -31.48 -6.38 -13.48
N GLY A 93 -32.56 -6.98 -13.99
CA GLY A 93 -32.71 -7.26 -15.42
C GLY A 93 -31.58 -8.15 -15.94
N ASP A 94 -30.88 -7.71 -16.98
CA ASP A 94 -29.73 -8.42 -17.57
C ASP A 94 -28.40 -8.12 -16.85
N ARG A 95 -28.38 -7.22 -15.87
CA ARG A 95 -27.17 -6.84 -15.13
C ARG A 95 -26.97 -7.72 -13.91
N ARG A 96 -25.71 -8.12 -13.68
CA ARG A 96 -25.29 -8.96 -12.55
C ARG A 96 -24.34 -8.17 -11.66
N PHE A 97 -24.68 -8.04 -10.39
CA PHE A 97 -23.84 -7.37 -9.39
C PHE A 97 -23.43 -8.38 -8.30
N ASN A 98 -22.16 -8.36 -7.91
CA ASN A 98 -21.70 -9.13 -6.75
C ASN A 98 -22.07 -8.38 -5.47
N VAL A 99 -22.63 -9.10 -4.49
CA VAL A 99 -22.80 -8.63 -3.12
C VAL A 99 -21.57 -9.02 -2.35
N VAL A 100 -20.88 -8.06 -1.74
CA VAL A 100 -19.65 -8.31 -0.99
C VAL A 100 -19.87 -7.94 0.47
N VAL A 101 -19.62 -8.88 1.38
CA VAL A 101 -19.52 -8.62 2.81
C VAL A 101 -18.07 -8.28 3.12
N ARG A 102 -17.84 -7.07 3.61
CA ARG A 102 -16.52 -6.55 3.94
C ARG A 102 -16.59 -5.83 5.28
N LEU A 103 -15.49 -5.87 6.03
CA LEU A 103 -15.30 -4.98 7.20
C LEU A 103 -15.42 -3.52 6.76
N ASP A 104 -15.89 -2.65 7.65
CA ASP A 104 -15.91 -1.21 7.36
C ASP A 104 -14.49 -0.66 7.16
N ASP A 105 -14.38 0.51 6.52
CA ASP A 105 -13.07 1.04 6.11
C ASP A 105 -12.22 1.49 7.31
N ALA A 106 -12.86 1.84 8.45
CA ALA A 106 -12.17 2.17 9.69
C ALA A 106 -11.49 0.92 10.30
N SER A 107 -12.18 -0.22 10.30
CA SER A 107 -11.65 -1.49 10.83
C SER A 107 -10.58 -2.11 9.93
N ARG A 108 -10.53 -1.77 8.63
CA ARG A 108 -9.46 -2.25 7.73
C ARG A 108 -8.15 -1.49 7.84
N ASN A 109 -8.21 -0.25 8.30
CA ASN A 109 -7.02 0.57 8.54
C ASN A 109 -6.50 0.45 9.99
N ASP A 110 -7.22 -0.27 10.84
CA ASP A 110 -6.83 -0.52 12.22
C ASP A 110 -6.02 -1.84 12.32
N PRO A 111 -4.73 -1.78 12.68
CA PRO A 111 -3.88 -2.96 12.88
C PRO A 111 -4.47 -3.94 13.89
N ASP A 112 -5.15 -3.45 14.93
CA ASP A 112 -5.68 -4.30 16.00
C ASP A 112 -6.89 -5.11 15.51
N GLN A 113 -7.71 -4.52 14.65
CA GLN A 113 -8.84 -5.20 14.02
C GLN A 113 -8.35 -6.27 13.04
N LEU A 114 -7.34 -5.98 12.21
CA LEU A 114 -6.73 -6.98 11.34
C LEU A 114 -6.06 -8.10 12.14
N ALA A 115 -5.43 -7.78 13.28
CA ALA A 115 -4.81 -8.76 14.15
C ALA A 115 -5.83 -9.77 14.72
N SER A 116 -7.11 -9.36 14.84
CA SER A 116 -8.22 -10.20 15.30
C SER A 116 -8.89 -11.02 14.19
N LEU A 117 -8.50 -10.85 12.92
CA LEU A 117 -9.13 -11.51 11.77
C LEU A 117 -9.14 -13.03 11.97
N PRO A 118 -10.31 -13.69 11.94
CA PRO A 118 -10.40 -15.13 12.16
C PRO A 118 -9.86 -15.92 10.96
N ILE A 119 -9.01 -16.90 11.23
CA ILE A 119 -8.44 -17.83 10.26
C ILE A 119 -8.85 -19.25 10.65
N ALA A 120 -9.51 -19.94 9.72
CA ALA A 120 -9.83 -21.34 9.88
C ALA A 120 -8.61 -22.20 9.57
N THR A 121 -8.27 -23.11 10.48
CA THR A 121 -7.20 -24.09 10.30
C THR A 121 -7.76 -25.39 9.71
N PRO A 122 -6.92 -26.24 9.08
CA PRO A 122 -7.35 -27.55 8.57
C PRO A 122 -7.95 -28.47 9.66
N SER A 123 -7.59 -28.24 10.92
CA SER A 123 -8.12 -28.97 12.08
C SER A 123 -9.53 -28.56 12.50
N GLY A 124 -10.09 -27.51 11.89
CA GLY A 124 -11.38 -26.92 12.26
C GLY A 124 -11.32 -25.88 13.39
N LEU A 125 -10.14 -25.67 13.99
CA LEU A 125 -9.92 -24.57 14.93
C LEU A 125 -9.92 -23.22 14.19
N VAL A 126 -10.44 -22.19 14.84
CA VAL A 126 -10.39 -20.81 14.37
C VAL A 126 -9.45 -20.03 15.28
N ILE A 127 -8.44 -19.39 14.69
CA ILE A 127 -7.43 -18.60 15.40
C ILE A 127 -7.38 -17.18 14.84
N PRO A 128 -7.02 -16.16 15.64
CA PRO A 128 -6.83 -14.83 15.11
C PRO A 128 -5.54 -14.75 14.27
N LEU A 129 -5.50 -13.88 13.25
CA LEU A 129 -4.35 -13.65 12.39
C LEU A 129 -3.07 -13.34 13.18
N SER A 130 -3.19 -12.63 14.30
CA SER A 130 -2.09 -12.36 15.24
C SER A 130 -1.37 -13.60 15.78
N SER A 131 -2.02 -14.77 15.74
CA SER A 131 -1.40 -16.04 16.15
C SER A 131 -0.37 -16.56 15.15
N VAL A 132 -0.42 -16.09 13.90
CA VAL A 132 0.39 -16.60 12.78
C VAL A 132 1.01 -15.50 11.93
N ALA A 133 0.76 -14.23 12.24
CA ALA A 133 1.36 -13.09 11.55
C ALA A 133 1.50 -11.89 12.48
N ARG A 134 2.51 -11.06 12.22
CA ARG A 134 2.72 -9.77 12.87
C ARG A 134 2.34 -8.65 11.93
N ILE A 135 1.55 -7.70 12.44
CA ILE A 135 1.11 -6.53 11.69
C ILE A 135 1.88 -5.32 12.20
N THR A 136 2.49 -4.57 11.30
CA THR A 136 3.20 -3.33 11.62
C THR A 136 2.81 -2.23 10.65
N VAL A 137 2.62 -1.02 11.17
CA VAL A 137 2.47 0.17 10.34
C VAL A 137 3.87 0.64 9.93
N SER A 138 4.11 0.74 8.63
CA SER A 138 5.35 1.29 8.07
C SER A 138 5.04 2.42 7.09
N GLU A 139 5.90 3.41 7.00
CA GLU A 139 5.81 4.41 5.93
C GLU A 139 6.41 3.84 4.66
N GLY A 140 5.56 3.71 3.63
CA GLY A 140 5.98 3.27 2.30
C GLY A 140 6.18 4.47 1.36
N PRO A 141 6.90 4.29 0.25
CA PRO A 141 6.93 5.30 -0.79
C PRO A 141 5.54 5.44 -1.42
N ASN A 142 5.04 6.67 -1.54
CA ASN A 142 3.74 6.95 -2.15
C ASN A 142 3.77 6.71 -3.67
N GLN A 143 4.94 6.88 -4.29
CA GLN A 143 5.18 6.64 -5.71
C GLN A 143 6.67 6.32 -5.94
N ILE A 144 6.96 5.41 -6.87
CA ILE A 144 8.32 5.17 -7.36
C ILE A 144 8.35 5.52 -8.85
N SER A 145 8.80 6.73 -9.16
CA SER A 145 9.05 7.16 -10.53
C SER A 145 10.30 6.44 -11.07
N ARG A 146 10.27 5.98 -12.33
CA ARG A 146 11.41 5.33 -12.98
C ARG A 146 11.57 5.86 -14.40
N ASN A 147 12.80 6.16 -14.79
CA ASN A 147 13.14 6.55 -16.16
C ASN A 147 14.34 5.74 -16.65
N ASN A 148 14.21 5.08 -17.81
CA ASN A 148 15.23 4.23 -18.44
C ASN A 148 15.88 3.20 -17.48
N GLY A 149 15.09 2.63 -16.57
CA GLY A 149 15.56 1.62 -15.62
C GLY A 149 16.25 2.18 -14.37
N SER A 150 16.52 3.49 -14.32
CA SER A 150 16.92 4.17 -13.08
C SER A 150 15.69 4.56 -12.27
N ARG A 151 15.84 4.47 -10.95
CA ARG A 151 14.96 5.09 -9.98
C ARG A 151 15.33 6.56 -9.83
#